data_AF-A0A7S2XNK4-F1
#
_entry.id   AF-A0A7S2XNK4-F1
#
_cell.length_a   1.000
_cell.length_b   1.000
_cell.length_c   1.000
_cell.angle_alpha   90.00
_cell.angle_beta   90.00
_cell.angle_gamma   90.00
#
_symmetry.space_group_name_H-M   'P 1'
#
loop_
_entity.id
_entity.type
_entity.pdbx_description
1 polymer ?
#
loop_
_entity_poly.entity_id
_entity_poly.type
_entity_poly.pdbx_seq_one_letter_code
_entity_poly.pdbx_strand_id
1 'polypeptide(L)'
;MPATKRLIVLISHGVNDRTQSAHQKQTMHLLVTLKVPHELVDGMDPDQKERRNALFQISDIRGNYPQFFFENEDGSIIFYGKWEKVQDLNETRDLPEEILQQYPDMETWDRVFGNLVESFSS
;
A
#
# COMPACT_ATOMS: atom_id res chain seq x y z
N MET A 1 6.10 9.36 15.58
CA MET A 1 6.19 8.93 14.17
C MET A 1 5.89 10.16 13.32
N PRO A 2 6.69 10.49 12.31
CA PRO A 2 6.35 11.58 11.39
C PRO A 2 5.01 11.28 10.69
N ALA A 3 4.26 12.32 10.32
CA ALA A 3 2.97 12.14 9.66
C ALA A 3 3.17 11.51 8.28
N THR A 4 2.26 10.61 7.92
CA THR A 4 2.28 9.96 6.61
C THR A 4 1.82 10.94 5.54
N LYS A 5 2.68 11.21 4.57
CA LYS A 5 2.40 12.14 3.46
C LYS A 5 1.76 11.43 2.28
N ARG A 6 2.21 10.22 1.94
CA ARG A 6 1.78 9.53 0.72
C ARG A 6 1.93 8.01 0.82
N LEU A 7 0.98 7.27 0.22
CA LEU A 7 1.14 5.86 -0.10
C LEU A 7 1.83 5.69 -1.46
N ILE A 8 2.89 4.88 -1.52
CA ILE A 8 3.54 4.47 -2.77
C ILE A 8 3.24 2.99 -2.98
N VAL A 9 2.79 2.64 -4.19
CA VAL A 9 2.50 1.27 -4.58
C VAL A 9 3.42 0.87 -5.73
N LEU A 10 4.29 -0.09 -5.47
CA LEU A 10 5.16 -0.68 -6.47
C LEU A 10 4.44 -1.83 -7.15
N ILE A 11 4.17 -1.67 -8.44
CA ILE A 11 3.54 -2.65 -9.33
C ILE A 11 4.49 -3.05 -10.45
N SER A 12 4.05 -3.91 -11.35
CA SER A 12 4.72 -4.22 -12.61
C SER A 12 3.68 -4.52 -13.69
N HIS A 13 3.68 -3.76 -14.79
CA HIS A 13 2.80 -4.04 -15.94
C HIS A 13 3.28 -5.22 -16.79
N GLY A 14 4.51 -5.68 -16.60
CA GLY A 14 5.09 -6.80 -17.35
C GLY A 14 5.27 -8.07 -16.52
N VAL A 15 4.56 -8.21 -15.40
CA VAL A 15 4.58 -9.43 -14.59
C VAL A 15 3.84 -10.57 -15.32
N ASN A 16 4.54 -11.67 -15.57
CA ASN A 16 3.94 -12.87 -16.20
C ASN A 16 3.29 -13.82 -15.19
N ASP A 17 3.52 -13.59 -13.89
CA ASP A 17 2.88 -14.33 -12.81
C ASP A 17 1.41 -13.91 -12.68
N ARG A 18 0.50 -14.87 -12.84
CA ARG A 18 -0.95 -14.64 -12.82
C ARG A 18 -1.45 -14.23 -11.44
N THR A 19 -0.84 -14.74 -10.38
CA THR A 19 -1.22 -14.43 -9.00
C THR A 19 -0.86 -13.00 -8.67
N GLN A 20 0.37 -12.58 -8.98
CA GLN A 20 0.80 -11.18 -8.81
C GLN A 20 -0.05 -10.23 -9.67
N SER A 21 -0.34 -10.62 -10.91
CA SER A 21 -1.25 -9.85 -11.78
C SER A 21 -2.63 -9.64 -11.14
N ALA A 22 -3.21 -10.69 -10.54
CA ALA A 22 -4.49 -10.62 -9.86
C ALA A 22 -4.42 -9.73 -8.60
N HIS A 23 -3.40 -9.91 -7.75
CA HIS A 23 -3.21 -9.12 -6.55
C HIS A 23 -3.06 -7.62 -6.86
N GLN A 24 -2.29 -7.27 -7.89
CA GLN A 24 -2.18 -5.89 -8.36
C GLN A 24 -3.54 -5.34 -8.78
N LYS A 25 -4.31 -6.10 -9.58
CA LYS A 25 -5.63 -5.65 -10.04
C LYS A 25 -6.60 -5.42 -8.87
N GLN A 26 -6.64 -6.35 -7.91
CA GLN A 26 -7.50 -6.24 -6.72
C GLN A 26 -7.09 -5.04 -5.85
N THR A 27 -5.79 -4.87 -5.62
CA THR A 27 -5.22 -3.72 -4.91
C THR A 27 -5.67 -2.41 -5.56
N MET A 28 -5.46 -2.27 -6.87
CA MET A 28 -5.80 -1.04 -7.58
C MET A 28 -7.29 -0.73 -7.52
N HIS A 29 -8.12 -1.77 -7.68
CA HIS A 29 -9.56 -1.61 -7.56
C HIS A 29 -9.97 -1.14 -6.16
N LEU A 30 -9.37 -1.71 -5.11
CA LEU A 30 -9.66 -1.36 -3.73
C LEU A 30 -9.24 0.09 -3.41
N LEU A 31 -8.00 0.47 -3.74
CA LEU A 31 -7.48 1.82 -3.49
C LEU A 31 -8.31 2.89 -4.20
N VAL A 32 -8.71 2.63 -5.45
CA VAL A 32 -9.60 3.55 -6.20
C VAL A 32 -10.98 3.63 -5.57
N THR A 33 -11.58 2.50 -5.21
CA THR A 33 -12.92 2.45 -4.58
C THR A 33 -12.95 3.22 -3.27
N LEU A 34 -11.86 3.12 -2.50
CA LEU A 34 -11.72 3.77 -1.20
C LEU A 34 -11.06 5.14 -1.28
N LYS A 35 -10.83 5.64 -2.51
CA LYS A 35 -10.26 6.95 -2.80
C LYS A 35 -8.95 7.22 -2.03
N VAL A 36 -8.14 6.18 -1.84
CA VAL A 36 -6.84 6.34 -1.19
C VAL A 36 -5.86 6.97 -2.16
N PRO A 37 -5.32 8.17 -1.86
CA PRO A 37 -4.33 8.82 -2.69
C PRO A 37 -3.03 8.01 -2.69
N HIS A 38 -2.50 7.71 -3.87
CA HIS A 38 -1.28 6.93 -4.00
C HIS A 38 -0.46 7.29 -5.23
N GLU A 39 0.86 7.10 -5.12
CA GLU A 39 1.80 7.12 -6.25
C GLU A 39 2.03 5.70 -6.73
N LEU A 40 1.95 5.50 -8.06
CA LEU A 40 2.31 4.24 -8.69
C LEU A 40 3.75 4.29 -9.16
N VAL A 41 4.52 3.28 -8.77
CA VAL A 41 5.84 3.03 -9.34
C VAL A 41 5.76 1.73 -10.15
N ASP A 42 6.13 1.78 -11.42
CA ASP A 42 6.14 0.60 -12.30
C ASP A 42 7.53 -0.04 -12.34
N GLY A 43 7.57 -1.29 -11.91
CA GLY A 43 8.74 -2.16 -11.89
C GLY A 43 9.37 -2.36 -13.27
N MET A 44 8.57 -2.29 -14.32
CA MET A 44 8.98 -2.51 -15.72
C MET A 44 9.32 -1.24 -16.47
N ASP A 45 8.99 -0.08 -15.94
CA ASP A 45 9.30 1.20 -16.57
C ASP A 45 10.80 1.53 -16.40
N PRO A 46 11.57 1.66 -17.49
CA PRO A 46 12.99 1.99 -17.42
C PRO A 46 13.24 3.39 -16.85
N ASP A 47 12.32 4.34 -17.04
CA ASP A 47 12.46 5.71 -16.54
C ASP A 47 12.31 5.78 -15.01
N GLN A 48 11.65 4.78 -14.42
CA GLN A 48 11.45 4.66 -12.97
C GLN A 48 12.49 3.76 -12.30
N LYS A 49 13.57 3.41 -13.02
CA LYS A 49 14.58 2.46 -12.55
C LYS A 49 15.19 2.82 -11.21
N GLU A 50 15.52 4.09 -10.99
CA GLU A 50 16.13 4.55 -9.75
C GLU A 50 15.15 4.45 -8.58
N ARG A 51 13.93 4.98 -8.74
CA ARG A 51 12.85 4.92 -7.73
C ARG A 51 12.52 3.47 -7.36
N ARG A 52 12.31 2.60 -8.35
CA ARG A 52 12.09 1.16 -8.13
C ARG A 52 13.24 0.51 -7.36
N ASN A 53 14.49 0.78 -7.76
CA ASN A 53 15.65 0.18 -7.11
C ASN A 53 15.74 0.62 -5.65
N ALA A 54 15.45 1.89 -5.33
CA ALA A 54 15.39 2.38 -3.96
C ALA A 54 14.32 1.64 -3.14
N LEU A 55 13.12 1.46 -3.69
CA LEU A 55 12.05 0.70 -3.03
C LEU A 55 12.43 -0.76 -2.76
N PHE A 56 13.09 -1.43 -3.71
CA PHE A 56 13.63 -2.77 -3.51
C PHE A 56 14.72 -2.84 -2.45
N GLN A 57 15.51 -1.77 -2.24
CA GLN A 57 16.46 -1.72 -1.13
C GLN A 57 15.76 -1.54 0.21
N ILE A 58 14.66 -0.78 0.25
CA ILE A 58 13.88 -0.55 1.48
C ILE A 58 13.14 -1.81 1.90
N SER A 59 12.55 -2.56 0.97
CA SER A 59 11.81 -3.79 1.30
C SER A 59 12.68 -5.04 1.39
N ASP A 60 13.89 -4.99 0.84
CA ASP A 60 14.75 -6.16 0.58
C ASP A 60 14.09 -7.25 -0.29
N ILE A 61 13.05 -6.89 -1.06
CA ILE A 61 12.28 -7.83 -1.87
C ILE A 61 12.27 -7.35 -3.32
N ARG A 62 12.81 -8.16 -4.23
CA ARG A 62 12.83 -7.89 -5.68
C ARG A 62 11.82 -8.74 -6.44
N GLY A 63 11.15 -8.15 -7.43
CA GLY A 63 10.30 -8.88 -8.38
C GLY A 63 9.05 -9.52 -7.79
N ASN A 64 8.61 -9.03 -6.63
CA ASN A 64 7.35 -9.41 -6.00
C ASN A 64 6.45 -8.19 -5.95
N TYR A 65 5.22 -8.31 -6.45
CA TYR A 65 4.28 -7.21 -6.58
C TYR A 65 2.87 -7.67 -6.20
N PRO A 66 2.02 -6.77 -5.67
CA PRO A 66 2.34 -5.39 -5.29
C PRO A 66 3.15 -5.29 -3.99
N GLN A 67 3.90 -4.20 -3.84
CA GLN A 67 4.51 -3.78 -2.57
C GLN A 67 4.03 -2.38 -2.19
N PHE A 68 3.88 -2.14 -0.89
CA PHE A 68 3.33 -0.91 -0.33
C PHE A 68 4.34 -0.22 0.56
N PHE A 69 4.45 1.09 0.39
CA PHE A 69 5.35 1.93 1.16
C PHE A 69 4.67 3.21 1.58
N PHE A 70 5.03 3.74 2.75
CA PHE A 70 4.62 5.07 3.17
C PHE A 70 5.79 6.03 3.06
N GLU A 71 5.58 7.13 2.34
CA GLU A 71 6.45 8.30 2.40
C GLU A 71 5.91 9.23 3.48
N ASN A 72 6.77 9.56 4.44
CA ASN A 72 6.46 10.50 5.52
C ASN A 72 6.77 11.94 5.10
N GLU A 73 6.28 12.92 5.87
CA GLU A 73 6.53 14.35 5.59
C GLU A 73 8.01 14.73 5.57
N ASP A 74 8.85 14.04 6.35
CA ASP A 74 10.30 14.24 6.37
C ASP A 74 11.03 13.61 5.17
N GLY A 75 10.29 12.97 4.26
CA GLY A 75 10.82 12.29 3.08
C GLY A 75 11.34 10.87 3.33
N SER A 76 11.25 10.37 4.57
CA SER A 76 11.57 8.97 4.86
C SER A 76 10.53 8.05 4.24
N ILE A 77 10.98 6.92 3.67
CA ILE A 77 10.10 5.90 3.09
C ILE A 77 10.22 4.62 3.91
N ILE A 78 9.09 4.10 4.37
CA ILE A 78 9.01 2.85 5.12
C ILE A 78 8.27 1.79 4.32
N PHE A 79 8.74 0.54 4.39
CA PHE A 79 8.03 -0.59 3.82
C PHE A 79 6.84 -0.95 4.72
N TYR A 80 5.65 -0.97 4.14
CA TYR A 80 4.42 -1.34 4.85
C TYR A 80 4.12 -2.83 4.72
N GLY A 81 4.26 -3.37 3.50
CA GLY A 81 4.01 -4.79 3.26
C GLY A 81 3.75 -5.12 1.80
N LYS A 82 3.24 -6.34 1.60
CA LYS A 82 2.83 -6.90 0.31
C LYS A 82 1.30 -6.97 0.23
N TRP A 83 0.78 -7.67 -0.78
CA TRP A 83 -0.65 -7.95 -0.94
C TRP A 83 -1.36 -8.42 0.33
N GLU A 84 -0.75 -9.34 1.08
CA GLU A 84 -1.38 -9.95 2.26
C GLU A 84 -1.80 -8.89 3.28
N LYS A 85 -1.00 -7.83 3.48
CA LYS A 85 -1.35 -6.72 4.37
C LYS A 85 -2.62 -5.99 3.94
N VAL A 86 -2.78 -5.74 2.65
CA VAL A 86 -3.97 -5.06 2.13
C VAL A 86 -5.19 -5.98 2.15
N GLN A 87 -4.99 -7.28 1.95
CA GLN A 87 -6.06 -8.26 2.09
C GLN A 87 -6.57 -8.33 3.53
N ASP A 88 -5.67 -8.43 4.52
CA ASP A 88 -6.02 -8.44 5.95
C ASP A 88 -6.80 -7.17 6.33
N LEU A 89 -6.35 -6.01 5.84
CA LEU A 89 -7.07 -4.75 6.04
C LEU A 89 -8.45 -4.74 5.40
N ASN A 90 -8.62 -5.38 4.24
CA ASN A 90 -9.93 -5.45 3.60
C ASN A 90 -10.88 -6.40 4.35
N GLU A 91 -10.38 -7.54 4.83
CA GLU A 91 -11.16 -8.52 5.61
C GLU A 91 -11.62 -7.94 6.95
N THR A 92 -10.79 -7.11 7.59
CA THR A 92 -11.12 -6.47 8.87
C THR A 92 -12.14 -5.34 8.75
N ARG A 93 -12.38 -4.79 7.55
CA ARG A 93 -13.39 -3.73 7.33
C ARG A 93 -14.82 -4.20 7.51
N ASP A 94 -15.07 -5.48 7.26
CA ASP A 94 -16.40 -6.07 7.38
C ASP A 94 -16.66 -6.65 8.78
N LEU A 95 -15.72 -6.47 9.73
CA LEU A 95 -15.90 -6.93 11.10
C LEU A 95 -16.85 -6.03 11.89
N PRO A 96 -17.75 -6.61 12.70
CA PRO A 96 -18.60 -5.84 13.60
C PRO A 96 -17.79 -4.99 14.59
N GLU A 97 -18.32 -3.81 14.94
CA GLU A 97 -17.65 -2.87 15.84
C GLU A 97 -17.35 -3.50 17.21
N GLU A 98 -18.21 -4.42 17.67
CA GLU A 98 -18.04 -5.15 18.93
C GLU A 98 -16.82 -6.07 18.91
N ILE A 99 -16.41 -6.56 17.73
CA ILE A 99 -15.19 -7.37 17.55
C ILE A 99 -13.97 -6.45 17.50
N LEU A 100 -14.07 -5.32 16.78
CA LEU A 100 -12.97 -4.35 16.70
C LEU A 100 -12.61 -3.76 18.08
N GLN A 101 -13.61 -3.53 18.94
CA GLN A 101 -13.41 -3.06 20.32
C GLN A 101 -12.69 -4.08 21.21
N GLN A 102 -12.83 -5.38 20.95
CA GLN A 102 -12.15 -6.45 21.69
C GLN A 102 -10.69 -6.63 21.28
N TYR A 103 -10.32 -6.17 20.08
CA TYR A 103 -8.96 -6.25 19.55
C TYR A 103 -8.43 -4.84 19.24
N PRO A 104 -8.16 -4.01 20.27
CA PRO A 104 -7.77 -2.62 20.09
C PRO A 104 -6.42 -2.43 19.40
N ASP A 105 -5.61 -3.48 19.23
CA ASP A 105 -4.35 -3.45 18.50
C ASP A 105 -4.47 -3.89 17.03
N MET A 106 -5.68 -4.29 16.59
CA MET A 106 -5.92 -4.69 15.20
C MET A 106 -5.73 -3.49 14.27
N GLU A 107 -4.92 -3.67 13.22
CA GLU A 107 -4.83 -2.70 12.13
C GLU A 107 -6.14 -2.70 11.37
N THR A 108 -6.77 -1.54 11.26
CA THR A 108 -7.98 -1.33 10.46
C THR A 108 -7.71 -0.31 9.38
N TRP A 109 -8.54 -0.31 8.34
CA TRP A 109 -8.43 0.63 7.24
C TRP A 109 -8.36 2.09 7.69
N ASP A 110 -9.24 2.49 8.60
CA ASP A 110 -9.31 3.88 9.07
C ASP A 110 -8.07 4.27 9.90
N ARG A 111 -7.48 3.32 10.63
CA ARG A 111 -6.25 3.58 11.39
C ARG A 111 -5.02 3.73 10.49
N VAL A 112 -4.97 2.97 9.41
CA VAL A 112 -3.81 2.94 8.49
C VAL A 112 -3.91 4.06 7.45
N PHE A 113 -5.11 4.29 6.91
CA PHE A 113 -5.33 5.20 5.78
C PHE A 113 -6.20 6.42 6.10
N GLY A 114 -6.84 6.50 7.28
CA GLY A 114 -7.74 7.61 7.62
C GLY A 114 -7.04 8.96 7.51
N ASN A 115 -5.86 9.09 8.12
CA ASN A 115 -5.06 10.33 8.03
C ASN A 115 -4.68 10.68 6.58
N LEU A 116 -4.43 9.68 5.73
CA LEU A 116 -4.10 9.88 4.31
C LEU A 116 -5.30 10.38 3.52
N VAL A 117 -6.51 9.88 3.79
CA VAL A 117 -7.73 10.30 3.08
C VAL A 117 -8.18 11.69 3.54
N GLU A 118 -8.07 12.00 4.84
CA GLU A 118 -8.43 13.31 5.40
C GLU A 118 -7.49 14.41 4.90
N SER A 119 -6.18 14.15 4.83
CA SER A 119 -5.16 15.12 4.40
C SER A 119 -5.31 15.57 2.95
N PHE A 120 -5.95 14.76 2.10
CA PHE A 120 -6.20 15.08 0.68
C PHE A 120 -7.61 15.61 0.41
N SER A 121 -8.48 15.65 1.43
CA SER A 121 -9.86 16.13 1.32
C SER A 121 -10.04 17.57 1.83
N SER A 122 -8.97 18.24 2.24
CA SER A 122 -8.95 19.64 2.73
C SER A 122 -8.39 20.63 1.73
#